data_AF-A0A822FTM6-F1
#
_entry.id   AF-A0A822FTM6-F1
#
_cell.length_a   1.000
_cell.length_b   1.000
_cell.length_c   1.000
_cell.angle_alpha   90.00
_cell.angle_beta   90.00
_cell.angle_gamma   90.00
#
_symmetry.space_group_name_H-M   'P 1'
#
loop_
_entity.id
_entity.type
_entity.pdbx_description
1 polymer ?
#
loop_
_entity_poly.entity_id
_entity_poly.type
_entity_poly.pdbx_seq_one_letter_code
_entity_poly.pdbx_strand_id
1 'polypeptide(L)'
;FGIYDGKTANNETTPARALPGKFSGRSDYGPFLAEGIACGGLFAGADDTKTQEQRDRYLKMLGSTLGGMANTNHDPCYHGKCDTLENLNTFAYLHMVKAAAHAIDFLAQLQDLNHWLYP
;
A
#
# COMPACT_ATOMS: atom_id res chain seq x y z
N PHE A 1 4.20 -0.98 -1.64
CA PHE A 1 4.18 -0.26 -0.36
C PHE A 1 5.27 -0.82 0.52
N GLY A 2 6.04 0.06 1.15
CA GLY A 2 7.14 -0.29 2.04
C GLY A 2 6.80 -0.01 3.51
N ILE A 3 7.74 -0.31 4.39
CA ILE A 3 7.74 0.17 5.78
C ILE A 3 8.60 1.43 5.83
N TYR A 4 8.13 2.47 6.52
CA TYR A 4 8.75 3.78 6.64
C TYR A 4 8.83 4.14 8.11
N ASP A 5 9.97 4.66 8.56
CA ASP A 5 10.10 5.23 9.89
C ASP A 5 9.94 6.76 9.83
N GLY A 6 9.13 7.31 10.72
CA GLY A 6 8.99 8.74 10.94
C GLY A 6 10.28 9.47 11.34
N LYS A 7 11.25 8.77 11.96
CA LYS A 7 12.57 9.33 12.26
C LYS A 7 13.40 9.60 11.00
N THR A 8 13.09 8.91 9.89
CA THR A 8 13.82 8.97 8.62
C THR A 8 12.97 9.53 7.47
N ALA A 9 11.65 9.67 7.65
CA ALA A 9 10.75 10.35 6.72
C ALA A 9 11.15 11.82 6.43
N ASN A 10 12.03 12.39 7.26
CA ASN A 10 12.49 13.77 7.19
C ASN A 10 13.97 13.89 6.77
N ASN A 11 14.68 12.78 6.52
CA ASN A 11 16.11 12.79 6.24
C ASN A 11 16.45 11.76 5.15
N GLU A 12 16.94 12.22 4.00
CA GLU A 12 17.18 11.44 2.77
C GLU A 12 18.21 10.30 2.88
N THR A 13 18.70 9.98 4.08
CA THR A 13 19.95 9.22 4.29
C THR A 13 19.80 7.88 5.00
N THR A 14 18.58 7.40 5.29
CA THR A 14 18.42 6.06 5.89
C THR A 14 17.53 5.16 5.04
N PRO A 15 18.01 3.99 4.57
CA PRO A 15 17.23 3.08 3.76
C PRO A 15 16.24 2.33 4.66
N ALA A 16 15.05 2.90 4.88
CA ALA A 16 13.92 2.03 5.12
C ALA A 16 13.79 1.09 3.91
N ARG A 17 13.40 -0.19 4.10
CA ARG A 17 13.13 -1.16 3.02
C ARG A 17 11.89 -0.77 2.21
N ALA A 18 11.85 0.48 1.77
CA ALA A 18 10.71 1.20 1.31
C ALA A 18 10.69 1.23 -0.21
N LEU A 19 9.78 0.45 -0.81
CA LEU A 19 9.38 0.70 -2.20
C LEU A 19 8.46 1.92 -2.22
N PRO A 20 8.65 2.87 -3.17
CA PRO A 20 7.92 4.13 -3.22
C PRO A 20 6.42 3.89 -3.33
N GLY A 21 5.74 4.07 -2.21
CA GLY A 21 4.36 4.53 -2.14
C GLY A 21 4.41 5.77 -1.25
N LYS A 22 4.00 6.93 -1.76
CA LYS A 22 4.13 8.18 -0.99
C LYS A 22 3.26 8.06 0.26
N PHE A 23 3.88 7.96 1.43
CA PHE A 23 3.21 8.19 2.71
C PHE A 23 2.82 9.66 2.74
N SER A 24 1.68 10.00 2.17
CA SER A 24 1.20 11.37 1.98
C SER A 24 0.68 12.01 3.27
N GLY A 25 0.73 11.29 4.39
CA GLY A 25 0.05 11.65 5.64
C GLY A 25 -1.48 11.57 5.61
N ARG A 26 -2.12 11.19 4.49
CA ARG A 26 -3.59 11.20 4.32
C ARG A 26 -4.31 9.94 4.86
N SER A 27 -3.76 9.27 5.86
CA SER A 27 -4.35 8.09 6.51
C SER A 27 -3.89 7.97 7.96
N ASP A 28 -4.43 7.01 8.72
CA ASP A 28 -4.27 6.90 10.17
C ASP A 28 -2.83 6.59 10.62
N TYR A 29 -1.95 6.16 9.70
CA TYR A 29 -0.52 6.02 10.00
C TYR A 29 0.17 7.37 10.27
N GLY A 30 -0.43 8.50 9.87
CA GLY A 30 0.19 9.83 9.94
C GLY A 30 0.68 10.21 11.33
N PRO A 31 -0.18 10.15 12.37
CA PRO A 31 0.23 10.41 13.75
C PRO A 31 1.33 9.48 14.28
N PHE A 32 1.35 8.20 13.88
CA PHE A 32 2.41 7.26 14.29
C PHE A 32 3.76 7.65 13.68
N LEU A 33 3.77 8.02 12.39
CA LEU A 33 4.96 8.55 11.74
C LEU A 33 5.43 9.86 12.40
N ALA A 34 4.53 10.74 12.80
CA ALA A 34 4.92 12.00 13.46
C ALA A 34 5.72 11.76 14.76
N GLU A 35 5.47 10.66 15.45
CA GLU A 35 6.17 10.24 16.68
C GLU A 35 7.36 9.31 16.43
N GLY A 36 7.75 9.08 15.18
CA GLY A 36 8.88 8.20 14.84
C GLY A 36 8.61 6.71 15.07
N ILE A 37 7.35 6.30 14.95
CA ILE A 37 6.95 4.88 14.95
C ILE A 37 6.92 4.38 13.51
N ALA A 38 7.62 3.28 13.24
CA ALA A 38 7.65 2.69 11.92
C ALA A 38 6.26 2.22 11.46
N CYS A 39 5.86 2.65 10.26
CA CYS A 39 4.56 2.35 9.66
C CYS A 39 4.71 1.70 8.29
N GLY A 40 3.82 0.77 7.99
CA GLY A 40 3.65 0.15 6.67
C GLY A 40 2.18 0.15 6.27
N GLY A 41 1.88 -0.26 5.04
CA GLY A 41 0.49 -0.38 4.62
C GLY A 41 0.31 -1.02 3.25
N LEU A 42 -0.93 -1.24 2.86
CA LEU A 42 -1.34 -1.68 1.53
C LEU A 42 -2.42 -0.73 1.02
N PHE A 43 -2.41 -0.41 -0.27
CA PHE A 43 -3.40 0.47 -0.88
C PHE A 43 -3.64 0.08 -2.34
N ALA A 44 -4.90 -0.01 -2.75
CA ALA A 44 -5.28 -0.40 -4.11
C ALA A 44 -5.41 0.79 -5.09
N GLY A 45 -5.27 2.01 -4.59
CA GLY A 45 -5.60 3.25 -5.30
C GLY A 45 -6.95 3.83 -4.84
N ALA A 46 -7.20 5.10 -5.18
CA ALA A 46 -8.43 5.84 -4.88
C ALA A 46 -8.82 6.71 -6.10
N ASP A 47 -8.79 8.02 -5.95
CA ASP A 47 -9.14 9.03 -6.96
C ASP A 47 -8.07 9.25 -8.04
N ASP A 48 -6.86 8.72 -7.86
CA ASP A 48 -5.82 8.78 -8.87
C ASP A 48 -6.17 7.94 -10.11
N THR A 49 -5.76 8.42 -11.29
CA THR A 49 -5.97 7.73 -12.57
C THR A 49 -4.92 6.63 -12.80
N LYS A 50 -5.39 5.42 -13.11
CA LYS A 50 -4.53 4.30 -13.51
C LYS A 50 -3.93 4.55 -14.89
N THR A 51 -2.60 4.58 -14.98
CA THR A 51 -1.91 4.79 -16.26
C THR A 51 -1.90 3.53 -17.14
N GLN A 52 -1.59 3.70 -18.42
CA GLN A 52 -1.41 2.59 -19.34
C GLN A 52 -0.30 1.64 -18.87
N GLU A 53 0.82 2.19 -18.39
CA GLU A 53 1.96 1.41 -17.89
C GLU A 53 1.59 0.60 -16.64
N GLN A 54 0.79 1.17 -15.73
CA GLN A 54 0.31 0.45 -14.55
C GLN A 54 -0.61 -0.72 -14.95
N ARG A 55 -1.55 -0.47 -15.87
CA ARG A 55 -2.46 -1.50 -16.38
C ARG A 55 -1.70 -2.63 -17.07
N ASP A 56 -0.73 -2.32 -17.92
CA ASP A 56 0.08 -3.32 -18.62
C ASP A 56 1.00 -4.09 -17.67
N ARG A 57 1.54 -3.42 -16.64
CA ARG A 57 2.25 -4.09 -15.54
C ARG A 57 1.35 -5.10 -14.83
N TYR A 58 0.12 -4.72 -14.50
CA TYR A 58 -0.82 -5.63 -13.85
C TYR A 58 -1.22 -6.81 -14.74
N LEU A 59 -1.41 -6.61 -16.04
CA LEU A 59 -1.62 -7.71 -16.98
C LEU A 59 -0.47 -8.71 -16.97
N LYS A 60 0.77 -8.21 -16.93
CA LYS A 60 1.97 -9.05 -16.85
C LYS A 60 2.09 -9.80 -15.52
N MET A 61 1.75 -9.15 -14.41
CA MET A 61 1.97 -9.71 -13.07
C MET A 61 0.84 -10.61 -12.58
N LEU A 62 -0.40 -10.24 -12.87
CA LEU A 62 -1.60 -10.86 -12.29
C LEU A 62 -2.30 -11.80 -13.28
N GLY A 63 -2.03 -11.65 -14.57
CA GLY A 63 -2.68 -12.41 -15.65
C GLY A 63 -3.42 -11.50 -16.63
N SER A 64 -3.64 -12.00 -17.85
CA SER A 64 -4.13 -11.22 -19.00
C SER A 64 -5.54 -10.63 -18.86
N THR A 65 -6.26 -10.95 -17.78
CA THR A 65 -7.62 -10.44 -17.51
C THR A 65 -7.70 -9.51 -16.30
N LEU A 66 -6.60 -9.34 -15.53
CA LEU A 66 -6.63 -8.67 -14.23
C LEU A 66 -5.99 -7.27 -14.23
N GLY A 67 -5.67 -6.72 -15.40
CA GLY A 67 -5.12 -5.37 -15.53
C GLY A 67 -6.13 -4.25 -15.31
N GLY A 68 -7.42 -4.52 -15.51
CA GLY A 68 -8.48 -3.51 -15.53
C GLY A 68 -8.36 -2.51 -16.68
N MET A 69 -8.94 -1.32 -16.50
CA MET A 69 -8.95 -0.24 -17.48
C MET A 69 -7.87 0.80 -17.18
N ALA A 70 -7.14 1.23 -18.21
CA ALA A 70 -6.26 2.39 -18.15
C ALA A 70 -7.05 3.69 -18.33
N ASN A 71 -6.45 4.82 -17.97
CA ASN A 71 -7.03 6.17 -18.05
C ASN A 71 -8.37 6.28 -17.31
N THR A 72 -8.54 5.49 -16.26
CA THR A 72 -9.70 5.50 -15.36
C THR A 72 -9.19 5.53 -13.92
N ASN A 73 -9.94 6.18 -13.02
CA ASN A 73 -9.61 6.16 -11.60
C ASN A 73 -9.51 4.73 -11.07
N HIS A 74 -8.61 4.53 -10.10
CA HIS A 74 -8.49 3.25 -9.42
C HIS A 74 -9.80 2.85 -8.74
N ASP A 75 -10.45 3.81 -8.09
CA ASP A 75 -11.80 3.72 -7.55
C ASP A 75 -12.67 4.87 -8.10
N PRO A 76 -13.54 4.60 -9.07
CA PRO A 76 -14.48 5.60 -9.60
C PRO A 76 -15.54 6.08 -8.60
N CYS A 77 -15.73 5.36 -7.48
CA CYS A 77 -16.70 5.65 -6.44
C CYS A 77 -16.07 6.19 -5.16
N TYR A 78 -14.78 6.56 -5.17
CA TYR A 78 -14.12 7.15 -4.00
C TYR A 78 -14.91 8.34 -3.42
N HIS A 79 -15.31 8.26 -2.15
CA HIS A 79 -16.21 9.23 -1.47
C HIS A 79 -17.59 9.45 -2.13
N GLY A 80 -18.00 8.56 -3.03
CA GLY A 80 -19.28 8.59 -3.71
C GLY A 80 -20.34 7.75 -3.01
N LYS A 81 -21.62 8.00 -3.33
CA LYS A 81 -22.74 7.17 -2.84
C LYS A 81 -22.70 5.71 -3.33
N CYS A 82 -21.94 5.46 -4.40
CA CYS A 82 -21.74 4.13 -4.97
C CYS A 82 -20.59 3.36 -4.33
N ASP A 83 -19.93 3.90 -3.29
CA ASP A 83 -18.96 3.15 -2.48
C ASP A 83 -19.69 2.16 -1.56
N THR A 84 -20.12 1.07 -2.18
CA THR A 84 -20.89 -0.01 -1.56
C THR A 84 -20.22 -1.36 -1.84
N LEU A 85 -20.80 -2.47 -1.37
CA LEU A 85 -20.24 -3.81 -1.60
C LEU A 85 -20.18 -4.18 -3.10
N GLU A 86 -20.99 -3.52 -3.91
CA GLU A 86 -21.00 -3.65 -5.37
C GLU A 86 -19.76 -3.04 -6.05
N ASN A 87 -19.02 -2.15 -5.37
CA ASN A 87 -17.80 -1.51 -5.89
C ASN A 87 -16.51 -2.24 -5.45
N LEU A 88 -16.59 -3.50 -5.03
CA LEU A 88 -15.43 -4.28 -4.60
C LEU A 88 -14.85 -5.15 -5.73
N ASN A 89 -13.54 -5.02 -5.95
CA ASN A 89 -12.78 -6.04 -6.65
C ASN A 89 -12.39 -7.16 -5.68
N THR A 90 -13.13 -8.27 -5.70
CA THR A 90 -12.93 -9.38 -4.75
C THR A 90 -11.58 -10.08 -4.88
N PHE A 91 -11.00 -10.11 -6.09
CA PHE A 91 -9.65 -10.64 -6.30
C PHE A 91 -8.61 -9.78 -5.57
N ALA A 92 -8.65 -8.46 -5.76
CA ALA A 92 -7.73 -7.53 -5.09
C ALA A 92 -7.94 -7.56 -3.57
N TYR A 93 -9.19 -7.53 -3.10
CA TYR A 93 -9.54 -7.61 -1.68
C TYR A 93 -8.93 -8.83 -1.01
N LEU A 94 -9.14 -10.04 -1.56
CA LEU A 94 -8.61 -11.28 -1.00
C LEU A 94 -7.07 -11.25 -0.89
N HIS A 95 -6.39 -10.74 -1.91
CA HIS A 95 -4.93 -10.67 -1.91
C HIS A 95 -4.40 -9.62 -0.93
N MET A 96 -5.08 -8.48 -0.77
CA MET A 96 -4.72 -7.48 0.22
C MET A 96 -4.91 -8.02 1.64
N VAL A 97 -6.01 -8.72 1.93
CA VAL A 97 -6.23 -9.35 3.24
C VAL A 97 -5.16 -10.39 3.55
N LYS A 98 -4.81 -11.25 2.57
CA LYS A 98 -3.74 -12.23 2.72
C LYS A 98 -2.38 -11.58 2.96
N ALA A 99 -2.06 -10.53 2.20
CA ALA A 99 -0.80 -9.81 2.35
C ALA A 99 -0.72 -9.09 3.72
N ALA A 100 -1.81 -8.49 4.19
CA ALA A 100 -1.87 -7.89 5.52
C ALA A 100 -1.68 -8.93 6.63
N ALA A 101 -2.39 -10.05 6.55
CA ALA A 101 -2.26 -11.15 7.51
C ALA A 101 -0.82 -11.70 7.54
N HIS A 102 -0.22 -11.93 6.36
CA HIS A 102 1.16 -12.39 6.26
C HIS A 102 2.16 -11.38 6.85
N ALA A 103 1.98 -10.07 6.59
CA ALA A 103 2.86 -9.05 7.12
C ALA A 103 2.79 -8.98 8.66
N ILE A 104 1.58 -9.05 9.23
CA ILE A 104 1.37 -9.07 10.68
C ILE A 104 2.04 -10.30 11.29
N ASP A 105 1.77 -11.48 10.74
CA ASP A 105 2.32 -12.74 11.22
C ASP A 105 3.85 -12.77 11.17
N PHE A 106 4.42 -12.37 10.03
CA PHE A 106 5.87 -12.31 9.84
C PHE A 106 6.54 -11.36 10.84
N LEU A 107 6.04 -10.12 10.97
CA LEU A 107 6.63 -9.12 11.86
C LEU A 107 6.48 -9.50 13.33
N ALA A 108 5.36 -10.12 13.72
CA ALA A 108 5.12 -10.56 15.10
C ALA A 108 6.04 -11.72 15.53
N GLN A 109 6.54 -12.51 14.59
CA GLN A 109 7.43 -13.65 14.85
C GLN A 109 8.92 -13.31 14.80
N LEU A 110 9.29 -12.08 14.43
CA LEU A 110 10.71 -11.67 14.42
C LEU A 110 11.27 -11.66 15.85
N GLN A 111 12.43 -12.31 16.03
CA GLN A 111 13.13 -12.31 17.33
C GLN A 111 13.67 -10.92 17.69
N ASP A 112 14.08 -10.15 16.69
CA ASP A 112 14.58 -8.79 16.86
C ASP A 112 13.99 -7.87 15.78
N LEU A 113 12.80 -7.35 16.08
CA LEU A 113 12.10 -6.40 15.21
C LEU A 113 12.89 -5.10 15.04
N ASN A 114 13.59 -4.64 16.08
CA ASN A 114 14.34 -3.39 16.04
C ASN A 114 15.53 -3.50 15.08
N HIS A 115 16.33 -4.56 15.18
CA HIS A 115 17.42 -4.78 14.23
C HIS A 115 16.90 -5.00 12.81
N TRP A 116 15.74 -5.64 12.64
CA TRP A 116 15.15 -5.81 11.31
C TRP A 116 14.68 -4.49 10.69
N LEU A 117 14.08 -3.60 11.49
CA LEU A 117 13.67 -2.25 11.07
C LEU A 117 14.88 -1.34 10.81
N TYR A 118 15.96 -1.53 11.57
CA TYR A 118 17.15 -0.68 11.60
C TYR A 118 18.44 -1.54 11.55
N PRO A 119 18.76 -2.10 10.36
CA PRO A 119 19.90 -3.00 10.19
C PRO A 119 21.27 -2.31 10.26
#